data_AF-A0A2D7K4P8-F1
#
_entry.id   AF-A0A2D7K4P8-F1
#
_cell.length_a   1.000
_cell.length_b   1.000
_cell.length_c   1.000
_cell.angle_alpha   90.00
_cell.angle_beta   90.00
_cell.angle_gamma   90.00
#
_symmetry.space_group_name_H-M   'P 1'
#
loop_
_entity.id
_entity.type
_entity.pdbx_description
1 polymer ?
#
loop_
_entity_poly.entity_id
_entity_poly.type
_entity_poly.pdbx_seq_one_letter_code
_entity_poly.pdbx_strand_id
1 'polypeptide(L)' 'MSRHLKVRHFQNLVRDINSNAIVNTSTSEYEIYMERKRLRDTEKDKLKDMCREINTLKQELFEIKNILKLMGQNNGS' A
#
# COMPACT_ATOMS: atom_id res chain seq x y z
N MET A 1 33.59 7.73 16.06
CA MET A 1 33.70 6.52 15.19
C MET A 1 32.78 5.44 15.74
N SER A 2 31.73 5.04 15.01
CA SER A 2 30.87 3.93 15.46
C SER A 2 31.59 2.62 15.24
N ARG A 3 31.86 1.90 16.32
CA ARG A 3 32.57 0.61 16.30
C ARG A 3 31.50 -0.47 16.02
N HIS A 4 31.57 -1.10 14.85
CA HIS A 4 30.68 -2.19 14.47
C HIS A 4 31.40 -3.53 14.64
N LEU A 5 30.75 -4.53 15.23
CA LEU A 5 31.28 -5.88 15.43
C LEU A 5 30.55 -6.88 14.53
N LYS A 6 31.27 -7.78 13.84
CA LYS A 6 30.61 -8.82 13.03
C LYS A 6 29.85 -9.82 13.90
N VAL A 7 28.64 -10.19 13.46
CA VAL A 7 27.85 -11.25 14.10
C VAL A 7 28.40 -12.60 13.66
N ARG A 8 28.58 -13.54 14.59
CA ARG A 8 29.11 -14.88 14.27
C ARG A 8 28.19 -15.59 13.27
N HIS A 9 28.79 -16.24 12.27
CA HIS A 9 28.10 -17.01 11.23
C HIS A 9 27.22 -16.21 10.26
N PHE A 10 27.21 -14.87 10.32
CA PHE A 10 26.48 -14.02 9.37
C PHE A 10 27.41 -13.01 8.71
N GLN A 11 27.53 -13.06 7.38
CA GLN A 11 28.42 -12.17 6.63
C GLN A 11 27.89 -10.73 6.59
N ASN A 12 26.57 -10.59 6.45
CA ASN A 12 25.91 -9.31 6.21
C ASN A 12 25.40 -8.64 7.49
N LEU A 13 25.57 -9.24 8.67
CA LEU A 13 25.10 -8.67 9.93
C LEU A 13 26.25 -8.11 10.76
N VAL A 14 26.07 -6.88 11.25
CA VAL A 14 26.99 -6.23 12.20
C VAL A 14 26.20 -5.78 13.43
N ARG A 15 26.83 -5.85 14.59
CA ARG A 15 26.34 -5.30 15.85
C ARG A 15 26.96 -3.93 16.06
N ASP A 16 26.14 -2.90 16.17
CA ASP A 16 26.61 -1.59 16.62
C ASP A 16 26.88 -1.64 18.13
N ILE A 17 28.09 -1.28 18.53
CA ILE A 17 28.53 -1.39 19.94
C ILE A 17 27.88 -0.31 20.82
N ASN A 18 27.45 0.81 20.23
CA ASN A 18 26.83 1.90 20.99
C ASN A 18 25.37 1.57 21.35
N SER A 19 24.58 1.14 20.35
CA SER A 19 23.15 0.85 20.51
C SER A 19 22.82 -0.61 20.80
N ASN A 20 23.80 -1.52 20.67
CA ASN A 20 23.59 -2.97 20.64
C ASN A 20 22.68 -3.47 19.50
N ALA A 21 22.32 -2.62 18.53
CA ALA A 21 21.47 -3.00 17.41
C ALA A 21 22.19 -3.95 16.44
N ILE A 22 21.45 -4.91 15.88
CA ILE A 22 21.91 -5.74 14.77
C ILE A 22 21.48 -5.07 13.46
N VAL A 23 22.46 -4.66 12.66
CA VAL A 23 22.28 -3.94 11.41
C VAL A 23 22.66 -4.84 10.25
N ASN A 24 21.78 -4.90 9.25
CA ASN A 24 22.07 -5.54 7.98
C ASN A 24 22.91 -4.58 7.10
N THR A 25 24.00 -5.10 6.55
CA THR A 25 24.97 -4.38 5.70
C THR A 25 24.88 -4.81 4.24
N SER A 26 24.00 -5.76 3.90
CA SER A 26 23.72 -6.16 2.53
C SER A 26 22.90 -5.08 1.82
N THR A 27 23.49 -4.51 0.77
CA THR A 27 22.81 -3.56 -0.11
C THR A 27 21.69 -4.24 -0.90
N SER A 28 21.91 -5.46 -1.37
CA SER A 28 20.91 -6.23 -2.13
C SER A 28 19.67 -6.57 -1.30
N GLU A 29 19.85 -7.00 -0.04
CA GLU A 29 18.70 -7.30 0.83
C GLU A 29 17.90 -6.03 1.16
N TYR A 30 18.58 -4.89 1.31
CA TYR A 30 17.92 -3.60 1.47
C TYR A 30 17.11 -3.21 0.21
N GLU A 31 17.68 -3.36 -0.98
CA GLU A 31 16.99 -3.07 -2.24
C GLU A 31 15.73 -3.93 -2.40
N ILE A 32 15.82 -5.23 -2.16
CA ILE A 32 14.67 -6.16 -2.19
C ILE A 32 13.61 -5.75 -1.17
N TYR A 33 14.02 -5.38 0.05
CA TYR A 33 13.09 -4.88 1.06
C TYR A 33 12.36 -3.61 0.60
N MET A 34 13.11 -2.67 0.01
CA MET A 34 12.55 -1.41 -0.47
C MET A 34 11.60 -1.61 -1.65
N GLU A 35 11.92 -2.53 -2.56
CA GLU A 35 11.01 -2.93 -3.65
C GLU A 35 9.70 -3.49 -3.09
N ARG A 36 9.78 -4.45 -2.15
CA ARG A 36 8.58 -5.00 -1.49
C ARG A 36 7.77 -3.94 -0.75
N LYS A 37 8.44 -2.96 -0.13
CA LYS A 37 7.76 -1.85 0.54
C LYS A 37 7.00 -0.99 -0.46
N ARG A 38 7.64 -0.60 -1.56
CA ARG A 38 7.00 0.18 -2.64
C ARG A 38 5.82 -0.57 -3.25
N LEU A 39 5.96 -1.87 -3.51
CA LEU A 39 4.86 -2.70 -4.02
C LEU A 39 3.65 -2.67 -3.08
N ARG A 40 3.85 -2.83 -1.77
CA ARG A 40 2.76 -2.74 -0.79
C ARG A 40 2.09 -1.36 -0.76
N ASP A 41 2.89 -0.29 -0.85
CA ASP A 41 2.37 1.08 -0.86
C ASP A 41 1.51 1.30 -2.13
N THR A 42 2.00 0.87 -3.29
CA THR A 42 1.26 0.94 -4.56
C THR A 42 -0.02 0.10 -4.54
N GLU A 43 0.02 -1.13 -4.02
CA GLU A 43 -1.15 -1.99 -3.89
C GLU A 43 -2.22 -1.37 -2.99
N LYS A 44 -1.80 -0.76 -1.88
CA LYS A 44 -2.71 -0.07 -0.95
C LYS A 44 -3.40 1.12 -1.62
N ASP A 45 -2.68 1.88 -2.42
CA ASP A 45 -3.26 3.01 -3.14
C ASP A 45 -4.20 2.55 -4.25
N LYS A 46 -3.85 1.50 -4.99
CA LYS A 46 -4.75 0.86 -5.96
C LYS A 46 -6.07 0.39 -5.33
N LEU A 47 -6.01 -0.20 -4.13
CA LEU A 47 -7.21 -0.59 -3.39
C LEU A 47 -8.11 0.61 -3.06
N LYS A 48 -7.52 1.73 -2.61
CA LYS A 48 -8.28 2.96 -2.34
C LYS A 48 -8.90 3.52 -3.62
N ASP A 49 -8.16 3.52 -4.73
CA ASP A 49 -8.65 4.02 -6.01
C ASP A 49 -9.85 3.20 -6.49
N MET A 50 -9.77 1.87 -6.43
CA MET A 50 -10.89 0.98 -6.74
C MET A 50 -12.11 1.24 -5.83
N CYS A 51 -11.90 1.49 -4.53
CA CYS A 51 -13.01 1.85 -3.64
C CYS A 51 -13.69 3.17 -4.03
N ARG A 52 -12.93 4.17 -4.52
CA ARG A 52 -13.50 5.43 -5.02
C ARG A 52 -14.30 5.18 -6.29
N GLU A 53 -13.76 4.42 -7.24
CA GLU A 53 -14.46 4.06 -8.48
C GLU A 53 -15.78 3.32 -8.20
N ILE A 54 -15.78 2.35 -7.27
CA ILE A 54 -16.99 1.64 -6.86
C ILE A 54 -18.04 2.60 -6.30
N ASN A 55 -17.63 3.60 -5.51
CA ASN A 55 -18.56 4.57 -4.95
C ASN A 55 -19.11 5.51 -6.02
N THR A 56 -18.30 5.91 -7.00
CA THR A 56 -18.76 6.66 -8.18
C THR A 56 -19.79 5.85 -8.96
N LEU A 57 -19.51 4.59 -9.27
CA LEU A 57 -20.46 3.70 -9.97
C LEU A 57 -21.78 3.53 -9.20
N LYS A 58 -21.72 3.37 -7.87
CA LYS A 58 -22.92 3.31 -7.03
C LYS A 58 -23.77 4.58 -7.13
N GLN A 59 -23.11 5.74 -7.16
CA GLN A 59 -23.76 7.04 -7.28
C GLN A 59 -24.42 7.20 -8.67
N GLU A 60 -23.71 6.88 -9.74
CA GLU A 60 -24.24 6.90 -11.11
C GLU A 60 -25.46 5.97 -11.27
N LEU A 61 -25.40 4.75 -10.71
CA LEU A 61 -26.54 3.82 -10.72
C LEU A 61 -27.74 4.36 -9.93
N PHE A 62 -27.50 5.04 -8.81
CA PHE A 62 -28.55 5.68 -8.03
C PHE A 62 -29.23 6.80 -8.81
N GLU A 63 -28.45 7.61 -9.53
CA GLU A 63 -28.95 8.67 -10.41
C GLU A 63 -29.79 8.11 -11.56
N ILE A 64 -29.29 7.08 -12.27
CA ILE A 64 -30.04 6.38 -13.32
C ILE A 64 -31.37 5.85 -12.76
N LYS A 65 -31.34 5.20 -11.60
CA LYS A 65 -32.55 4.70 -10.93
C LYS A 65 -33.57 5.83 -10.66
N ASN A 66 -33.10 7.00 -10.23
CA ASN A 66 -33.98 8.14 -9.96
C ASN A 66 -34.61 8.71 -11.23
N ILE A 67 -33.82 8.83 -12.31
CA ILE A 67 -34.33 9.26 -13.61
C ILE A 67 -35.44 8.32 -14.09
N LEU A 68 -35.21 7.00 -14.02
CA LEU A 68 -36.20 6.00 -14.42
C LEU A 68 -37.49 6.09 -13.60
N LYS A 69 -37.39 6.35 -12.29
CA LYS A 69 -38.57 6.57 -11.43
C LYS A 69 -39.36 7.81 -11.84
N LEU A 70 -38.69 8.94 -12.10
CA LEU A 70 -39.35 10.17 -12.54
C LEU A 70 -40.09 9.94 -13.86
N MET A 71 -39.46 9.27 -14.83
CA MET A 71 -40.09 8.95 -16.12
C MET A 71 -41.29 8.02 -15.96
N GLY A 72 -41.20 7.02 -15.08
CA GLY A 72 -42.32 6.10 -14.80
C GLY A 72 -43.50 6.77 -14.10
N GLN A 73 -43.26 7.78 -13.25
CA GLN A 73 -44.31 8.52 -12.54
C GLN A 73 -45.02 9.54 -13.43
N ASN A 74 -44.33 10.12 -14.41
CA ASN A 74 -44.91 11.13 -15.31
C ASN A 74 -45.88 10.56 -16.36
N ASN A 75 -45.88 9.24 -16.58
CA ASN A 75 -46.76 8.56 -17.55
C ASN A 75 -48.06 8.01 -16.91
N GLY A 76 -48.35 8.36 -15.66
CA GLY A 76 -49.51 7.89 -14.89
C GLY A 76 -50.54 8.99 -14.57
N SER A 77 -50.76 9.93 -15.48
CA SER A 77 -51.81 10.96 -15.38
C SER A 77 -52.54 11.13 -16.71
#